data_AF-A0A0B1S1W9-F1
#
_entry.id   AF-A0A0B1S1W9-F1
#
_cell.length_a   1.000
_cell.length_b   1.000
_cell.length_c   1.000
_cell.angle_alpha   90.00
_cell.angle_beta   90.00
_cell.angle_gamma   90.00
#
_symmetry.space_group_name_H-M   'P 1'
#
loop_
_entity.id
_entity.type
_entity.pdbx_description
1 polymer ?
#
loop_
_entity_poly.entity_id
_entity_poly.type
_entity_poly.pdbx_seq_one_letter_code
_entity_poly.pdbx_strand_id
1 'polypeptide(L)'
;MPDSEYPGTPAVPIPMGGSDQKAFLVYLGVPSVNFAYIDMDKHHTYPLYHTLYETPFTSEHLMDVDNFAIHRAIGQYWIELAVQLADAPTVPYRFY
;
A
#
# COMPACT_ATOMS: atom_id res chain seq x y z
N MET A 1 -4.23 10.78 2.21
CA MET A 1 -5.17 11.87 2.58
C MET A 1 -5.14 12.05 4.08
N PRO A 2 -5.34 13.27 4.62
CA PRO A 2 -5.57 13.46 6.05
C PRO A 2 -6.86 12.75 6.47
N ASP A 3 -6.87 12.22 7.68
CA ASP A 3 -8.09 11.70 8.32
C ASP A 3 -9.04 12.85 8.67
N SER A 4 -10.34 12.69 8.36
CA SER A 4 -11.35 13.73 8.62
C SER A 4 -11.73 13.84 10.09
N GLU A 5 -11.59 12.76 10.86
CA GLU A 5 -11.91 12.70 12.29
C GLU A 5 -10.67 13.02 13.15
N TYR A 6 -9.46 12.71 12.66
CA TYR A 6 -8.21 12.89 13.39
C TYR A 6 -7.22 13.80 12.62
N PRO A 7 -7.30 15.13 12.78
CA PRO A 7 -6.40 16.06 12.12
C PRO A 7 -4.92 15.77 12.43
N GLY A 8 -4.11 15.64 11.39
CA GLY A 8 -2.67 15.36 11.51
C GLY A 8 -2.28 13.88 11.36
N THR A 9 -3.25 12.97 11.23
CA THR A 9 -2.99 11.56 10.87
C THR A 9 -3.40 11.28 9.43
N PRO A 10 -2.76 10.32 8.74
CA PRO A 10 -3.23 9.84 7.46
C PRO A 10 -4.51 9.00 7.63
N ALA A 11 -5.45 9.15 6.71
CA ALA A 11 -6.59 8.26 6.58
C ALA A 11 -6.11 6.85 6.21
N VAL A 12 -6.53 5.85 6.98
CA VAL A 12 -6.22 4.43 6.75
C VAL A 12 -7.54 3.66 6.64
N PRO A 13 -8.12 3.55 5.42
CA PRO A 13 -9.37 2.82 5.24
C PRO A 13 -9.15 1.31 5.38
N ILE A 14 -10.24 0.58 5.63
CA ILE A 14 -10.22 -0.89 5.63
C ILE A 14 -9.80 -1.39 4.23
N PRO A 15 -8.82 -2.31 4.12
CA PRO A 15 -8.41 -2.85 2.82
C PRO A 15 -9.57 -3.45 2.04
N MET A 16 -9.79 -2.99 0.81
CA MET A 16 -10.84 -3.50 -0.06
C MET A 16 -10.49 -4.88 -0.65
N GLY A 17 -11.48 -5.55 -1.23
CA GLY A 17 -11.40 -6.96 -1.65
C GLY A 17 -10.81 -7.25 -3.05
N GLY A 18 -9.89 -6.42 -3.55
CA GLY A 18 -9.33 -6.53 -4.92
C GLY A 18 -7.98 -7.27 -5.04
N SER A 19 -7.42 -7.77 -3.94
CA SER A 19 -6.13 -8.47 -3.91
C SER A 19 -6.12 -9.54 -2.81
N ASP A 20 -5.01 -10.27 -2.67
CA ASP A 20 -4.92 -11.53 -1.93
C ASP A 20 -5.13 -11.39 -0.42
N GLN A 21 -4.94 -10.19 0.15
CA GLN A 21 -5.17 -9.90 1.57
C GLN A 21 -6.62 -10.20 2.01
N LYS A 22 -7.58 -10.23 1.08
CA LYS A 22 -9.00 -10.39 1.39
C LYS A 22 -9.30 -11.67 2.17
N ALA A 23 -8.71 -12.80 1.79
CA ALA A 23 -8.96 -14.08 2.46
C ALA A 23 -8.38 -14.06 3.88
N PHE A 24 -7.21 -13.46 4.07
CA PHE A 24 -6.60 -13.29 5.38
C PHE A 24 -7.48 -12.44 6.31
N LEU A 25 -7.94 -11.28 5.82
CA LEU A 25 -8.75 -10.35 6.60
C LEU A 25 -10.16 -10.90 6.91
N VAL A 26 -10.89 -11.33 5.87
CA VAL A 26 -12.34 -11.58 5.98
C VAL A 26 -12.66 -13.03 6.35
N TYR A 27 -11.82 -14.00 5.94
CA TYR A 27 -12.07 -15.42 6.20
C TYR A 27 -11.28 -15.94 7.41
N LEU A 28 -9.97 -15.66 7.48
CA LEU A 28 -9.11 -16.16 8.55
C LEU A 28 -9.08 -15.26 9.80
N GLY A 29 -9.53 -14.01 9.70
CA GLY A 29 -9.46 -13.04 10.79
C GLY A 29 -8.03 -12.59 11.12
N VAL A 30 -7.11 -12.69 10.15
CA VAL A 30 -5.71 -12.24 10.29
C VAL A 30 -5.64 -10.75 9.94
N PRO A 31 -5.15 -9.89 10.87
CA PRO A 31 -4.91 -8.49 10.56
C PRO A 31 -4.05 -8.35 9.31
N SER A 32 -4.53 -7.57 8.35
CA SER A 32 -3.93 -7.45 7.02
C SER A 32 -3.84 -5.99 6.62
N VAL A 33 -2.77 -5.66 5.91
CA VAL A 33 -2.57 -4.33 5.32
C VAL A 33 -2.28 -4.47 3.84
N ASN A 34 -2.68 -3.47 3.06
CA ASN A 34 -2.26 -3.29 1.69
C ASN A 34 -2.08 -1.80 1.45
N PHE A 35 -0.91 -1.39 0.97
CA PHE A 35 -0.62 -0.01 0.60
C PHE A 35 0.20 0.03 -0.67
N ALA A 36 -0.04 1.08 -1.46
CA ALA A 36 0.70 1.38 -2.67
C ALA A 36 0.76 2.91 -2.84
N TYR A 37 1.70 3.38 -3.64
CA TYR A 37 1.69 4.75 -4.12
C TYR A 37 0.67 4.84 -5.25
N ILE A 38 -0.35 5.67 -5.07
CA ILE A 38 -1.47 5.78 -6.01
C ILE A 38 -1.67 7.25 -6.37
N ASP A 39 -2.04 7.47 -7.64
CA ASP A 39 -2.62 8.75 -8.03
C ASP A 39 -4.02 8.88 -7.41
N MET A 40 -4.30 10.06 -6.87
CA MET A 40 -5.53 10.35 -6.14
C MET A 40 -6.65 10.84 -7.06
N ASP A 41 -6.38 11.09 -8.34
CA ASP A 41 -7.39 11.53 -9.30
C ASP A 41 -8.32 10.37 -9.72
N LYS A 42 -9.40 10.23 -8.95
CA LYS A 42 -10.73 9.61 -9.22
C LYS A 42 -10.81 8.24 -9.88
N HIS A 43 -9.71 7.58 -10.20
CA HIS A 43 -9.73 6.27 -10.84
C HIS A 43 -9.13 5.30 -9.83
N HIS A 44 -9.89 4.28 -9.44
CA HIS A 44 -9.41 3.20 -8.55
C HIS A 44 -8.22 2.41 -9.14
N THR A 45 -7.73 2.81 -10.31
CA THR A 45 -6.66 2.21 -11.10
C THR A 45 -6.04 3.28 -12.01
N TYR A 46 -4.94 2.95 -12.69
CA TYR A 46 -4.25 3.81 -13.66
C TYR A 46 -4.66 3.47 -15.11
N PRO A 47 -4.49 4.40 -16.07
CA PRO A 47 -5.02 4.24 -17.44
C PRO A 47 -4.55 3.01 -18.23
N LEU A 48 -3.38 2.48 -17.88
CA LEU A 48 -2.75 1.36 -18.61
C LEU A 48 -3.02 -0.01 -17.96
N TYR A 49 -3.74 -0.06 -16.84
CA TYR A 49 -4.03 -1.29 -16.12
C TYR A 49 -4.72 -2.36 -16.98
N HIS A 50 -4.26 -3.60 -16.89
CA HIS A 50 -4.74 -4.75 -17.68
C HIS A 50 -4.65 -4.55 -19.19
N THR A 51 -3.65 -3.80 -19.67
CA THR A 51 -3.41 -3.61 -21.10
C THR A 51 -2.03 -4.13 -21.50
N LEU A 52 -1.80 -4.25 -22.81
CA LEU A 52 -0.47 -4.58 -23.36
C LEU A 52 0.59 -3.50 -23.08
N TYR A 53 0.18 -2.34 -22.56
CA TYR A 53 1.06 -1.21 -22.29
C TYR A 53 1.58 -1.18 -20.85
N GLU A 54 1.27 -2.18 -20.02
CA GLU A 54 1.95 -2.41 -18.74
C GLU A 54 3.35 -3.00 -18.98
N THR A 55 4.29 -2.13 -19.31
CA THR A 55 5.66 -2.50 -19.67
C THR A 55 6.68 -1.86 -18.73
N PRO A 56 7.94 -2.34 -18.68
CA PRO A 56 8.99 -1.67 -17.91
C PRO A 56 9.15 -0.20 -18.28
N PHE A 57 8.96 0.14 -19.56
CA PHE A 57 8.98 1.53 -20.04
C PHE A 57 7.96 2.40 -19.28
N THR A 58 6.75 1.91 -19.04
CA THR A 58 5.71 2.61 -18.29
C THR A 58 6.17 2.93 -16.86
N SER A 59 6.77 1.97 -16.17
CA SER A 59 7.28 2.20 -14.81
C SER A 59 8.45 3.20 -14.80
N GLU A 60 9.44 2.99 -15.66
CA GLU A 60 10.68 3.77 -15.71
C GLU A 60 10.51 5.20 -16.22
N HIS A 61 9.58 5.42 -17.16
CA HIS A 61 9.50 6.67 -17.91
C HIS A 61 8.19 7.44 -17.67
N LEU A 62 7.18 6.84 -17.02
CA LEU A 62 5.91 7.50 -16.74
C LEU A 62 5.56 7.52 -15.25
N MET A 63 5.77 6.42 -14.51
CA MET A 63 5.28 6.30 -13.13
C MET A 63 6.32 6.65 -12.06
N ASP A 64 7.58 6.23 -12.22
CA ASP A 64 8.63 6.38 -11.21
C ASP A 64 9.95 6.82 -11.83
N VAL A 65 9.87 8.00 -12.45
CA VAL A 65 10.92 8.57 -13.32
C VAL A 65 12.17 9.05 -12.58
N ASP A 66 12.10 9.18 -11.26
CA ASP A 66 13.21 9.61 -10.43
C ASP A 66 13.98 8.40 -9.88
N ASN A 67 14.63 7.65 -10.79
CA ASN A 67 15.46 6.48 -10.46
C ASN A 67 14.78 5.49 -9.50
N PHE A 68 13.51 5.20 -9.73
CA PHE A 68 12.71 4.31 -8.89
C PHE A 68 12.57 4.75 -7.42
N ALA A 69 12.61 6.05 -7.12
CA ALA A 69 12.51 6.58 -5.77
C ALA A 69 11.21 6.14 -5.06
N ILE A 70 10.09 6.06 -5.78
CA ILE A 70 8.79 5.66 -5.22
C ILE A 70 8.79 4.17 -4.87
N HIS A 71 9.25 3.31 -5.79
CA HIS A 71 9.38 1.87 -5.55
C HIS A 71 10.34 1.59 -4.40
N ARG A 72 11.46 2.33 -4.32
CA ARG A 72 12.40 2.24 -3.20
C ARG A 72 11.72 2.60 -1.88
N ALA A 73 10.98 3.70 -1.83
CA ALA A 73 10.29 4.14 -0.61
C ALA A 73 9.23 3.13 -0.14
N ILE A 74 8.39 2.61 -1.05
CA ILE A 74 7.42 1.56 -0.74
C ILE A 74 8.13 0.29 -0.25
N GLY A 75 9.19 -0.14 -0.94
CA GLY A 75 9.96 -1.32 -0.57
C GLY A 75 10.57 -1.21 0.82
N GLN A 76 11.16 -0.05 1.14
CA GLN A 76 11.67 0.23 2.49
C GLN A 76 10.55 0.17 3.52
N TYR A 77 9.39 0.77 3.24
CA TYR A 77 8.27 0.76 4.19
C TYR A 77 7.69 -0.65 4.43
N TRP A 78 7.57 -1.47 3.39
CA TRP A 78 7.19 -2.89 3.54
C TRP A 78 8.18 -3.67 4.41
N ILE A 79 9.48 -3.48 4.21
CA ILE A 79 10.52 -4.17 4.97
C ILE A 79 10.49 -3.72 6.44
N GLU A 80 10.43 -2.42 6.70
CA GLU A 80 10.37 -1.89 8.07
C GLU A 80 9.13 -2.40 8.82
N LEU A 81 7.98 -2.45 8.16
CA LEU A 81 6.77 -3.03 8.73
C LEU A 81 6.96 -4.52 9.06
N ALA A 82 7.52 -5.30 8.12
CA ALA A 82 7.75 -6.72 8.31
C ALA A 82 8.73 -7.00 9.45
N VAL A 83 9.84 -6.26 9.52
CA VAL A 83 10.85 -6.37 10.59
C VAL A 83 10.22 -6.02 11.94
N GLN A 84 9.44 -4.93 12.03
CA GLN A 84 8.78 -4.57 13.28
C GLN A 84 7.76 -5.61 13.74
N LEU A 85 7.02 -6.24 12.82
CA LEU A 85 6.05 -7.28 13.17
C LEU A 85 6.72 -8.61 13.55
N ALA A 86 7.85 -8.95 12.92
CA ALA A 86 8.55 -10.22 13.12
C ALA A 86 9.48 -10.20 14.35
N ASP A 87 10.20 -9.11 14.56
CA ASP A 87 11.33 -9.06 15.49
C ASP A 87 11.06 -8.26 16.77
N ALA A 88 9.98 -7.47 16.82
CA ALA A 88 9.65 -6.73 18.04
C ALA A 88 9.35 -7.70 19.20
N PRO A 89 9.81 -7.39 20.44
CA PRO A 89 9.58 -8.26 21.61
C PRO A 89 8.10 -8.42 21.96
N THR A 90 7.27 -7.50 21.48
CA THR A 90 5.81 -7.54 21.56
C THR A 90 5.23 -7.12 20.23
N VAL A 91 4.15 -7.77 19.79
CA VAL A 91 3.46 -7.38 18.56
C VAL A 91 3.03 -5.91 18.67
N PRO A 92 3.44 -5.03 17.73
CA PRO A 92 3.22 -3.59 17.81
C PRO A 92 1.78 -3.19 17.43
N TYR A 93 0.79 -3.83 18.05
CA TYR A 93 -0.62 -3.49 17.90
C TYR A 93 -1.06 -2.48 18.95
N ARG A 94 -1.85 -1.50 18.51
CA ARG A 94 -2.50 -0.52 19.37
C ARG A 94 -4.00 -0.68 19.24
N PHE A 95 -4.66 -1.03 20.34
CA PHE A 95 -6.10 -1.33 20.39
C PHE A 95 -6.96 -0.14 20.85
N TYR A 96 -6.33 1.01 21.16
CA TYR A 96 -6.98 2.21 21.71
C TYR A 96 -6.28 3.51 21.30
#